data_AF-A0A5N6SN09-F1
#
_entry.id   AF-A0A5N6SN09-F1
#
_cell.length_a   1.000
_cell.length_b   1.000
_cell.length_c   1.000
_cell.angle_alpha   90.00
_cell.angle_beta   90.00
_cell.angle_gamma   90.00
#
_symmetry.space_group_name_H-M   'P 1'
#
loop_
_entity.id
_entity.type
_entity.pdbx_description
1 polymer ?
#
loop_
_entity_poly.entity_id
_entity_poly.type
_entity_poly.pdbx_seq_one_letter_code
_entity_poly.pdbx_strand_id
1 'polypeptide(L)'
;MKPYACTEHDQGFWTQADVNEHLRKQHTSFIKRPARLGIPDSHGHLWYCFGCESQFNDHRSYGSDKAMFDHLRRSHSDVTYSIRRRSRDEFLV
;
A
#
# COMPACT_ATOMS: atom_id res chain seq x y z
N MET A 1 18.11 -4.20 7.86
CA MET A 1 17.49 -4.66 6.60
C MET A 1 16.22 -3.87 6.35
N LYS A 2 15.85 -3.61 5.08
CA LYS A 2 14.56 -3.00 4.75
C LYS A 2 13.42 -3.96 5.18
N PRO A 3 12.44 -3.50 5.97
CA PRO A 3 11.41 -4.37 6.58
C PRO A 3 10.39 -4.93 5.59
N TYR A 4 10.27 -4.35 4.39
CA TYR A 4 9.38 -4.84 3.35
C TYR A 4 10.14 -5.10 2.05
N ALA A 5 9.67 -6.07 1.27
CA ALA A 5 10.18 -6.32 -0.08
C ALA A 5 9.08 -6.79 -1.01
N CYS A 6 9.18 -6.40 -2.28
CA CYS A 6 8.43 -6.97 -3.38
C CYS A 6 9.26 -8.06 -4.05
N THR A 7 8.75 -9.29 -4.11
CA THR A 7 9.46 -10.44 -4.68
C THR A 7 9.48 -10.45 -6.21
N GLU A 8 8.55 -9.76 -6.87
CA GLU A 8 8.47 -9.70 -8.34
C GLU A 8 9.43 -8.69 -8.96
N HIS A 9 9.77 -7.62 -8.20
CA HIS A 9 10.61 -6.51 -8.67
C HIS A 9 11.97 -6.44 -7.95
N ASP A 10 12.29 -7.42 -7.08
CA ASP A 10 13.48 -7.45 -6.21
C ASP A 10 13.76 -6.11 -5.48
N GLN A 11 12.69 -5.43 -5.06
CA GLN A 11 12.79 -4.08 -4.47
C GLN A 11 12.41 -4.11 -2.99
N GLY A 12 13.28 -3.55 -2.14
CA GLY A 12 13.02 -3.37 -0.71
C GLY A 12 12.55 -1.96 -0.34
N PHE A 13 11.74 -1.86 0.71
CA PHE A 13 11.12 -0.61 1.20
C PHE A 13 11.27 -0.41 2.71
N TRP A 14 11.48 0.85 3.12
CA TRP A 14 11.60 1.22 4.54
C TRP A 14 10.24 1.42 5.19
N THR A 15 9.30 2.01 4.45
CA THR A 15 8.01 2.42 4.98
C THR A 15 6.85 1.79 4.22
N GLN A 16 5.68 1.78 4.86
CA GLN A 16 4.44 1.33 4.22
C GLN A 16 3.96 2.30 3.14
N ALA A 17 4.29 3.60 3.27
CA ALA A 17 4.08 4.60 2.23
C ALA A 17 4.81 4.23 0.94
N ASP A 18 6.08 3.83 1.05
CA ASP A 18 6.89 3.38 -0.10
C ASP A 18 6.31 2.13 -0.76
N VAL A 19 5.79 1.19 0.04
CA VAL A 19 5.11 -0.01 -0.45
C VAL A 19 3.85 0.37 -1.23
N ASN A 20 2.98 1.21 -0.68
CA ASN A 20 1.76 1.67 -1.35
C ASN A 20 2.08 2.39 -2.66
N GLU A 21 3.11 3.24 -2.68
CA GLU A 21 3.57 3.92 -3.89
C GLU A 21 4.13 2.97 -4.94
N HIS A 22 4.83 1.90 -4.52
CA HIS A 22 5.29 0.85 -5.41
C HIS A 22 4.12 0.08 -6.03
N LEU A 23 3.16 -0.37 -5.22
CA LEU A 23 1.96 -1.05 -5.69
C LEU A 23 1.18 -0.20 -6.69
N ARG A 24 1.00 1.09 -6.40
CA ARG A 24 0.37 2.08 -7.28
C ARG A 24 1.08 2.26 -8.63
N LYS A 25 2.40 2.07 -8.68
CA LYS A 25 3.19 2.28 -9.90
C LYS A 25 3.35 1.03 -10.73
N GLN A 26 3.46 -0.13 -10.08
CA GLN A 26 3.92 -1.37 -10.71
C GLN A 26 2.87 -2.48 -10.74
N HIS A 27 1.93 -2.51 -9.78
CA HIS A 27 0.99 -3.63 -9.66
C HIS A 27 -0.46 -3.26 -9.99
N THR A 28 -0.84 -1.97 -9.93
CA THR A 28 -2.21 -1.54 -10.22
C THR A 28 -2.31 -0.06 -10.57
N SER A 29 -3.33 0.30 -11.35
CA SER A 29 -3.64 1.68 -11.73
C SER A 29 -4.76 2.32 -10.89
N PHE A 30 -5.53 1.53 -10.11
CA PHE A 30 -6.72 2.01 -9.38
C PHE A 30 -6.40 2.63 -8.02
N ILE A 31 -5.17 2.48 -7.52
CA ILE A 31 -4.69 3.20 -6.36
C ILE A 31 -4.30 4.62 -6.79
N LYS A 32 -4.68 5.63 -6.02
CA LYS A 32 -4.28 7.02 -6.23
C LYS A 32 -3.82 7.66 -4.93
N ARG A 33 -3.08 8.76 -5.05
CA ARG A 33 -2.75 9.67 -3.95
C ARG A 33 -3.07 11.10 -4.39
N PRO A 34 -3.57 11.97 -3.51
CA PRO A 34 -3.97 13.32 -3.89
C PRO A 34 -2.76 14.25 -4.11
N ALA A 35 -1.65 14.01 -3.41
CA ALA A 35 -0.50 14.91 -3.40
C ALA A 35 0.85 14.13 -3.45
N ARG A 36 1.89 14.69 -2.83
CA ARG A 36 3.17 14.01 -2.62
C ARG A 36 3.03 12.90 -1.57
N LEU A 37 3.98 11.97 -1.55
CA LEU A 37 3.98 10.86 -0.60
C LEU A 37 3.91 11.39 0.84
N GLY A 38 2.97 10.87 1.63
CA GLY A 38 2.77 11.28 3.03
C GLY A 38 2.07 12.62 3.24
N ILE A 39 1.64 13.32 2.18
CA ILE A 39 0.93 14.60 2.29
C ILE A 39 -0.57 14.37 2.06
N PRO A 40 -1.44 14.66 3.04
CA PRO A 40 -2.88 14.52 2.88
C PRO A 40 -3.48 15.65 2.05
N ASP A 41 -4.66 15.42 1.49
CA ASP A 41 -5.49 16.50 0.95
C ASP A 41 -6.20 17.31 2.05
N SER A 42 -7.02 18.28 1.63
CA SER A 42 -7.81 19.13 2.51
C SER A 42 -8.83 18.37 3.38
N HIS A 43 -9.14 17.11 3.05
CA HIS A 43 -10.05 16.25 3.80
C HIS A 43 -9.28 15.27 4.72
N GLY A 44 -7.94 15.32 4.72
CA GLY A 44 -7.10 14.46 5.54
C GLY A 44 -6.80 13.09 4.92
N HIS A 45 -7.15 12.86 3.65
CA HIS A 45 -6.89 11.57 3.00
C HIS A 45 -5.49 11.52 2.38
N LEU A 46 -4.77 10.41 2.61
CA LEU A 46 -3.47 10.13 1.99
C LEU A 46 -3.57 9.26 0.74
N TRP A 47 -4.56 8.37 0.70
CA TRP A 47 -4.69 7.37 -0.35
C TRP A 47 -6.14 7.20 -0.77
N TYR A 48 -6.29 6.79 -2.03
CA TYR A 48 -7.56 6.43 -2.61
C TYR A 48 -7.49 5.05 -3.28
N CYS A 49 -8.54 4.24 -3.13
CA CYS A 49 -8.74 2.99 -3.85
C CYS A 49 -10.00 3.09 -4.73
N PHE A 50 -9.83 3.01 -6.05
CA PHE A 50 -10.94 2.97 -7.01
C PHE A 50 -11.17 1.57 -7.59
N GLY A 51 -10.53 0.54 -7.03
CA GLY A 51 -10.69 -0.85 -7.45
C GLY A 51 -11.89 -1.56 -6.84
N CYS A 52 -12.48 -0.99 -5.78
CA CYS A 52 -13.69 -1.54 -5.17
C CYS A 52 -14.93 -0.99 -5.85
N GLU A 53 -15.82 -1.89 -6.26
CA GLU A 53 -17.20 -1.55 -6.58
C GLU A 53 -17.96 -1.33 -5.27
N SER A 54 -18.36 -0.09 -4.99
CA SER A 54 -19.21 0.25 -3.85
C SER A 54 -20.28 1.24 -4.30
N GLN A 55 -21.50 1.02 -3.84
CA GLN A 55 -22.61 1.97 -3.97
C GLN A 55 -22.35 3.25 -3.17
N PHE A 56 -21.46 3.21 -2.17
CA PHE A 56 -21.08 4.34 -1.34
C PHE A 56 -19.67 4.82 -1.66
N ASN A 57 -19.50 6.14 -1.81
CA ASN A 57 -18.25 6.78 -2.22
C ASN A 57 -17.20 6.90 -1.09
N ASP A 58 -17.59 6.62 0.15
CA ASP A 58 -16.79 6.79 1.37
C ASP A 58 -15.75 5.67 1.59
N HIS A 59 -15.95 4.48 1.02
CA HIS A 59 -15.00 3.36 1.15
C HIS A 59 -13.73 3.50 0.29
N ARG A 60 -13.56 4.66 -0.37
CA ARG A 60 -12.47 4.87 -1.33
C ARG A 60 -11.32 5.66 -0.76
N SER A 61 -11.42 6.28 0.41
CA SER A 61 -10.36 7.16 0.94
C SER A 61 -9.78 6.67 2.26
N TYR A 62 -8.48 6.88 2.45
CA TYR A 62 -7.74 6.37 3.61
C TYR A 62 -6.80 7.44 4.15
N GLY A 63 -6.93 7.75 5.44
CA GLY A 63 -6.12 8.78 6.13
C GLY A 63 -4.72 8.32 6.59
N SER A 64 -4.34 7.06 6.38
CA SER A 64 -3.00 6.56 6.75
C SER A 64 -2.47 5.53 5.75
N ASP A 65 -1.15 5.43 5.63
CA ASP A 65 -0.49 4.38 4.81
C ASP A 65 -0.88 2.98 5.26
N LYS A 66 -0.99 2.79 6.58
CA LYS A 66 -1.39 1.51 7.17
C LYS A 66 -2.83 1.14 6.80
N ALA A 67 -3.76 2.09 6.90
CA ALA A 67 -5.16 1.83 6.55
C ALA A 67 -5.32 1.45 5.07
N MET A 68 -4.61 2.14 4.16
CA MET A 68 -4.62 1.78 2.74
C MET A 68 -4.05 0.39 2.49
N PHE A 69 -2.89 0.07 3.05
CA PHE A 69 -2.27 -1.24 2.84
C PHE A 69 -3.08 -2.38 3.46
N ASP A 70 -3.64 -2.18 4.66
CA ASP A 70 -4.50 -3.17 5.31
C ASP A 70 -5.77 -3.42 4.47
N HIS A 71 -6.34 -2.36 3.89
CA HIS A 71 -7.44 -2.49 2.93
C HIS A 71 -7.03 -3.32 1.70
N LEU A 72 -5.89 -3.00 1.09
CA LEU A 72 -5.38 -3.74 -0.08
C LEU A 72 -5.14 -5.21 0.27
N ARG A 73 -4.55 -5.53 1.42
CA ARG A 73 -4.36 -6.93 1.84
C ARG A 73 -5.67 -7.70 1.97
N ARG A 74 -6.74 -7.04 2.40
CA ARG A 74 -8.05 -7.67 2.64
C ARG A 74 -8.88 -7.80 1.36
N SER A 75 -8.84 -6.79 0.51
CA SER A 75 -9.81 -6.61 -0.60
C SER A 75 -9.17 -6.79 -1.99
N HIS A 76 -7.85 -6.63 -2.07
CA HIS A 76 -7.04 -6.71 -3.29
C HIS A 76 -5.78 -7.53 -2.99
N SER A 77 -5.96 -8.72 -2.43
CA SER A 77 -4.86 -9.56 -1.94
C SER A 77 -3.89 -9.93 -3.06
N ASP A 78 -4.39 -10.06 -4.30
CA ASP A 78 -3.64 -10.22 -5.54
C ASP A 78 -2.61 -9.10 -5.75
N VAL A 79 -2.99 -7.84 -5.53
CA VAL A 79 -2.08 -6.68 -5.65
C VAL A 79 -0.98 -6.73 -4.59
N THR A 80 -1.28 -7.22 -3.40
CA THR A 80 -0.30 -7.27 -2.29
C THR A 80 0.48 -8.57 -2.18
N TYR A 81 0.17 -9.57 -3.01
CA TYR A 81 0.66 -10.95 -2.85
C TYR A 81 2.19 -11.07 -2.90
N SER A 82 2.83 -10.25 -3.72
CA SER A 82 4.29 -10.18 -3.88
C SER A 82 5.00 -9.46 -2.72
N ILE A 83 4.26 -8.81 -1.81
CA ILE A 83 4.83 -8.05 -0.69
C ILE A 83 5.07 -8.95 0.52
N ARG A 84 6.35 -9.06 0.90
CA ARG A 84 6.80 -9.79 2.10
C ARG A 84 7.30 -8.82 3.16
N ARG A 85 6.93 -9.09 4.41
CA ARG A 85 7.53 -8.42 5.57
C ARG A 85 8.74 -9.26 5.98
N ARG A 86 9.92 -8.66 5.95
CA ARG A 86 11.15 -9.30 6.39
C ARG A 86 11.17 -9.23 7.93
N SER A 87 11.12 -10.39 8.58
CA SER A 87 11.22 -10.50 10.04
C SER A 87 12.66 -10.25 10.48
N ARG A 88 12.86 -9.79 11.72
CA ARG A 88 14.19 -9.74 12.36
C ARG A 88 14.63 -11.10 12.91
N ASP A 89 13.76 -12.12 12.85
CA ASP A 89 13.96 -13.46 13.42
C ASP A 89 14.49 -14.53 12.42
N GLU A 90 14.94 -14.16 11.23
CA GLU A 90 15.59 -15.13 10.30
C GLU A 90 17.11 -15.29 10.55
N PHE A 91 17.59 -15.01 11.76
CA PHE A 91 19.03 -15.07 12.11
C PHE A 91 19.35 -15.80 13.44
N LEU A 92 18.45 -16.66 13.92
CA LEU A 92 18.78 -17.62 14.99
C LEU A 92 18.45 -19.05 14.54
N VAL A 93 19.24 -19.56 13.60
CA VAL A 93 19.53 -21.01 13.46
C VAL A 93 21.00 -21.15 13.11
#